data_AF-A0A436RSU1-F1
#
_entry.id   AF-A0A436RSU1-F1
#
_cell.length_a   1.000
_cell.length_b   1.000
_cell.length_c   1.000
_cell.angle_alpha   90.00
_cell.angle_beta   90.00
_cell.angle_gamma   90.00
#
_symmetry.space_group_name_H-M   'P 1'
#
loop_
_entity.id
_entity.type
_entity.pdbx_description
1 polymer ?
#
loop_
_entity_poly.entity_id
_entity_poly.type
_entity_poly.pdbx_seq_one_letter_code
_entity_poly.pdbx_strand_id
1 'polypeptide(L)'
;TFKFAGFAKSSYRAMGVGTNQPLNFTGYGVLKNKQTGDAFQAKTVIRGIVSRIAPDAFDRSSAFGHDHQIGEVTHYELSVDNEEWFYWDYFTSRRRQFGVDELTKARVLLGIE
;
A
#
# COMPACT_ATOMS: atom_id res chain seq x y z
N THR A 1 -3.49 4.40 3.62
CA THR A 1 -3.70 5.85 3.41
C THR A 1 -2.35 6.53 3.37
N PHE A 2 -2.26 7.75 2.83
CA PHE A 2 -1.06 8.59 2.90
C PHE A 2 -1.47 10.06 2.95
N LYS A 3 -0.57 10.94 3.41
CA LYS A 3 -0.85 12.37 3.55
C LYS A 3 0.20 13.19 2.83
N PHE A 4 -0.24 14.22 2.11
CA PHE A 4 0.65 15.22 1.53
C PHE A 4 0.29 16.60 2.07
N ALA A 5 1.32 17.41 2.32
CA ALA A 5 1.15 18.83 2.63
C ALA A 5 0.81 19.60 1.34
N GLY A 6 -0.10 20.56 1.46
CA GLY A 6 -0.56 21.39 0.36
C GLY A 6 -1.25 20.61 -0.75
N PHE A 7 -1.17 21.14 -1.98
CA PHE A 7 -1.81 20.60 -3.16
C PHE A 7 -0.80 19.89 -4.06
N ALA A 8 -0.61 18.58 -3.85
CA ALA A 8 0.31 17.78 -4.66
C ALA A 8 -0.35 17.37 -5.99
N LYS A 9 0.01 18.04 -7.10
CA LYS A 9 -0.56 17.76 -8.44
C LYS A 9 -0.53 16.27 -8.83
N SER A 10 0.51 15.54 -8.43
CA SER A 10 0.64 14.10 -8.68
C SER A 10 -0.45 13.26 -7.99
N SER A 11 -0.85 13.61 -6.77
CA SER A 11 -1.87 12.85 -6.03
C SER A 11 -3.28 13.10 -6.56
N TYR A 12 -3.60 14.34 -6.95
CA TYR A 12 -4.88 14.66 -7.59
C TYR A 12 -5.02 14.01 -8.98
N ARG A 13 -3.92 13.87 -9.72
CA ARG A 13 -3.91 13.12 -10.99
C ARG A 13 -4.15 11.62 -10.80
N ALA A 14 -3.76 11.08 -9.65
CA ALA A 14 -3.97 9.68 -9.31
C ALA A 14 -5.40 9.38 -8.82
N MET A 15 -6.25 10.42 -8.71
CA MET A 15 -7.65 10.26 -8.31
C MET A 15 -8.42 9.48 -9.38
N GLY A 16 -9.11 8.42 -8.96
CA GLY A 16 -9.89 7.53 -9.82
C GLY A 16 -11.21 8.12 -10.31
N VAL A 17 -11.25 9.40 -10.71
CA VAL A 17 -12.47 10.03 -11.24
C VAL A 17 -12.59 9.70 -12.73
N GLY A 18 -13.59 8.89 -13.09
CA GLY A 18 -13.88 8.54 -14.48
C GLY A 18 -12.94 7.48 -15.08
N THR A 19 -12.06 6.88 -14.28
CA THR A 19 -11.20 5.75 -14.66
C THR A 19 -11.11 4.77 -13.49
N ASN A 20 -11.26 3.47 -13.79
CA ASN A 20 -11.10 2.39 -12.82
C ASN A 20 -9.73 1.72 -12.97
N GLN A 21 -8.78 2.33 -13.68
CA GLN A 21 -7.48 1.73 -13.90
C GLN A 21 -6.63 1.84 -12.63
N PRO A 22 -6.27 0.73 -11.97
CA PRO A 22 -5.47 0.79 -10.76
C PRO A 22 -4.03 1.18 -11.08
N LEU A 23 -3.44 2.01 -10.22
CA LEU A 23 -2.05 2.44 -10.23
C LEU A 23 -1.24 1.67 -9.19
N ASN A 24 0.08 1.60 -9.41
CA ASN A 24 1.02 1.07 -8.43
C ASN A 24 1.58 2.20 -7.58
N PHE A 25 1.37 2.13 -6.27
CA PHE A 25 1.95 3.00 -5.25
C PHE A 25 3.08 2.25 -4.56
N THR A 26 4.29 2.81 -4.62
CA THR A 26 5.44 2.25 -3.90
C THR A 26 5.78 3.12 -2.71
N GLY A 27 5.81 2.52 -1.53
CA GLY A 27 6.25 3.17 -0.29
C GLY A 27 7.60 2.63 0.14
N TYR A 28 8.45 3.51 0.66
CA TYR A 28 9.74 3.17 1.25
C TYR A 28 9.77 3.64 2.70
N GLY A 29 10.39 2.85 3.56
CA GLY A 29 10.62 3.15 4.96
C GLY A 29 11.92 2.54 5.46
N VAL A 30 12.36 2.97 6.63
CA VAL A 30 13.51 2.39 7.34
C VAL A 30 13.04 1.88 8.68
N LEU A 31 13.20 0.59 8.92
CA LEU A 31 12.98 -0.05 10.21
C LEU A 31 14.30 -0.04 10.97
N LYS A 32 14.28 0.40 12.23
CA LYS A 32 15.46 0.35 13.10
C LYS A 32 15.25 -0.65 14.21
N ASN A 33 16.19 -1.59 14.34
CA ASN A 33 16.25 -2.47 15.50
C ASN A 33 16.72 -1.65 16.72
N LYS A 34 15.89 -1.56 17.76
CA LYS A 34 16.19 -0.77 18.96
C LYS A 34 17.29 -1.39 19.83
N GLN A 35 17.55 -2.67 19.69
CA GLN A 35 18.55 -3.40 20.47
C GLN A 35 19.94 -3.34 19.80
N THR A 36 20.02 -3.65 18.50
CA THR A 36 21.30 -3.70 17.78
C THR A 36 21.66 -2.38 17.10
N GLY A 37 20.67 -1.53 16.82
CA GLY A 37 20.85 -0.30 16.05
C GLY A 37 20.78 -0.50 14.53
N ASP A 38 20.65 -1.74 14.06
CA ASP A 38 20.63 -2.05 12.64
C ASP A 38 19.43 -1.41 11.93
N ALA A 39 19.64 -1.06 10.66
CA ALA A 39 18.63 -0.45 9.80
C ALA A 39 18.29 -1.37 8.64
N PHE A 40 16.99 -1.62 8.46
CA PHE A 40 16.46 -2.45 7.38
C PHE A 40 15.55 -1.61 6.49
N GLN A 41 15.67 -1.77 5.18
CA GLN A 41 14.75 -1.15 4.24
C GLN A 41 13.40 -1.87 4.30
N ALA A 42 12.31 -1.14 4.53
CA ALA A 42 10.96 -1.63 4.26
C ALA A 42 10.48 -1.04 2.92
N LYS A 43 10.02 -1.90 2.02
CA LYS A 43 9.40 -1.50 0.75
C LYS A 43 8.03 -2.14 0.65
N THR A 44 7.02 -1.33 0.35
CA THR A 44 5.68 -1.82 0.03
C THR A 44 5.29 -1.43 -1.38
N VAL A 45 4.57 -2.30 -2.08
CA VAL A 45 3.90 -2.00 -3.35
C VAL A 45 2.42 -2.28 -3.20
N ILE A 46 1.61 -1.30 -3.56
CA ILE A 46 0.15 -1.33 -3.41
C ILE A 46 -0.44 -1.04 -4.78
N ARG A 47 -1.28 -1.94 -5.30
CA ARG A 47 -2.03 -1.70 -6.53
C ARG A 47 -3.48 -1.35 -6.20
N GLY A 48 -3.92 -0.16 -6.55
CA GLY A 48 -5.28 0.32 -6.29
C GLY A 48 -5.55 1.67 -6.91
N ILE A 49 -6.58 2.37 -6.45
CA ILE A 49 -6.94 3.72 -6.91
C ILE A 49 -6.97 4.71 -5.75
N VAL A 50 -6.69 6.00 -5.98
CA VAL A 50 -7.01 7.01 -4.96
C VAL A 50 -8.52 7.24 -4.99
N SER A 51 -9.22 6.66 -4.02
CA SER A 51 -10.69 6.67 -3.94
C SER A 51 -11.24 7.88 -3.19
N ARG A 52 -10.41 8.52 -2.35
CA ARG A 52 -10.80 9.70 -1.57
C ARG A 52 -9.61 10.61 -1.32
N ILE A 53 -9.86 11.91 -1.41
CA ILE A 53 -8.95 12.98 -0.96
C ILE A 53 -9.75 13.85 0.01
N ALA A 54 -9.29 13.97 1.25
CA ALA A 54 -9.94 14.77 2.28
C ALA A 54 -8.98 15.88 2.75
N PRO A 55 -9.34 17.16 2.59
CA PRO A 55 -8.54 18.26 3.14
C PRO A 55 -8.62 18.26 4.67
N ASP A 56 -7.53 18.71 5.29
CA ASP A 56 -7.52 19.02 6.72
C ASP A 56 -8.45 20.20 7.04
N ALA A 57 -8.79 20.35 8.33
CA ALA A 57 -9.36 21.60 8.80
C ALA A 57 -8.37 22.74 8.52
N PHE A 58 -8.85 23.77 7.82
CA PHE A 58 -8.01 24.91 7.48
C PHE A 58 -7.80 25.81 8.69
N ASP A 59 -6.55 26.00 9.08
CA ASP A 59 -6.10 26.99 10.04
C ASP A 59 -4.83 27.67 9.51
N ARG A 60 -4.75 29.00 9.62
CA ARG A 60 -3.59 29.79 9.16
C ARG A 60 -2.32 29.47 9.95
N SER A 61 -2.45 28.96 11.18
CA SER A 61 -1.32 28.66 12.04
C SER A 61 -0.73 27.26 11.82
N SER A 62 -1.42 26.39 11.07
CA SER A 62 -1.05 24.99 10.89
C SER A 62 -0.73 24.64 9.44
N ALA A 63 0.03 23.56 9.26
CA ALA A 63 0.30 23.02 7.93
C ALA A 63 -0.99 22.42 7.35
N PHE A 64 -1.47 22.99 6.24
CA PHE A 64 -2.63 22.47 5.53
C PHE A 64 -2.23 21.28 4.66
N GLY A 65 -2.87 20.12 4.87
CA GLY A 65 -2.63 18.91 4.10
C GLY A 65 -3.90 18.25 3.60
N HIS A 66 -3.71 17.15 2.90
CA HIS A 66 -4.80 16.30 2.43
C HIS A 66 -4.50 14.84 2.74
N ASP A 67 -5.46 14.16 3.38
CA ASP A 67 -5.45 12.73 3.59
C ASP A 67 -5.99 12.01 2.34
N HIS A 68 -5.19 11.08 1.85
CA HIS A 68 -5.48 10.29 0.66
C HIS A 68 -5.74 8.84 1.06
N GLN A 69 -6.84 8.30 0.55
CA GLN A 69 -7.18 6.90 0.68
C GLN A 69 -6.90 6.17 -0.63
N ILE A 70 -6.11 5.10 -0.54
CA ILE A 70 -6.00 4.11 -1.61
C ILE A 70 -7.11 3.10 -1.35
N GLY A 71 -8.08 3.04 -2.26
CA GLY A 71 -9.18 2.08 -2.28
C GLY A 71 -9.00 1.05 -3.38
N GLU A 72 -9.93 0.09 -3.44
CA GLU A 72 -9.94 -1.01 -4.41
C GLU A 72 -8.56 -1.66 -4.57
N VAL A 73 -7.89 -1.89 -3.44
CA VAL A 73 -6.57 -2.51 -3.42
C VAL A 73 -6.74 -3.95 -3.90
N THR A 74 -6.06 -4.29 -5.00
CA THR A 74 -6.11 -5.62 -5.63
C THR A 74 -4.81 -6.40 -5.45
N HIS A 75 -3.74 -5.71 -5.08
CA HIS A 75 -2.44 -6.30 -4.78
C HIS A 75 -1.73 -5.50 -3.69
N TYR A 76 -1.09 -6.19 -2.77
CA TYR A 76 -0.28 -5.62 -1.72
C TYR A 76 0.91 -6.53 -1.43
N GLU A 77 2.12 -5.98 -1.47
CA GLU A 77 3.33 -6.65 -1.02
C GLU A 77 4.10 -5.76 -0.04
N LEU A 78 4.80 -6.42 0.88
CA LEU A 78 5.74 -5.84 1.83
C LEU A 78 6.99 -6.71 1.85
N SER A 79 8.12 -6.07 1.59
CA SER A 79 9.45 -6.65 1.74
C SER A 79 10.25 -5.86 2.76
N VAL A 80 11.03 -6.56 3.57
CA VAL A 80 12.00 -5.97 4.49
C VAL A 80 13.36 -6.58 4.19
N ASP A 81 14.34 -5.73 3.88
CA ASP A 81 15.69 -6.15 3.48
C ASP A 81 15.68 -7.20 2.34
N ASN A 82 14.80 -6.98 1.36
CA ASN A 82 14.52 -7.87 0.23
C ASN A 82 13.89 -9.23 0.58
N GLU A 83 13.54 -9.47 1.85
CA GLU A 83 12.77 -10.64 2.27
C GLU A 83 11.27 -10.32 2.20
N GLU A 84 10.48 -11.20 1.58
CA GLU A 84 9.02 -11.09 1.54
C GLU A 84 8.43 -11.33 2.93
N TRP A 85 7.88 -10.29 3.54
CA TRP A 85 7.15 -10.40 4.81
C TRP A 85 5.67 -10.65 4.57
N PHE A 86 5.11 -10.05 3.53
CA PHE A 86 3.70 -10.21 3.19
C PHE A 86 3.48 -10.04 1.70
N TYR A 87 2.64 -10.90 1.14
CA TYR A 87 2.18 -10.83 -0.24
C TYR A 87 0.71 -11.17 -0.29
N TRP A 88 -0.06 -10.35 -0.99
CA TRP A 88 -1.46 -10.61 -1.24
C TRP A 88 -1.84 -10.14 -2.65
N ASP A 89 -2.55 -11.01 -3.35
CA ASP A 89 -3.07 -10.74 -4.67
C ASP A 89 -4.48 -11.30 -4.81
N TYR A 90 -5.43 -10.41 -5.10
CA TYR A 90 -6.85 -10.73 -5.16
C TYR A 90 -7.17 -11.72 -6.28
N PHE A 91 -6.59 -11.51 -7.48
CA PHE A 91 -6.96 -12.26 -8.67
C PHE A 91 -6.41 -13.69 -8.66
N THR A 92 -5.24 -13.89 -8.06
CA THR A 92 -4.62 -15.23 -7.94
C THR A 92 -5.02 -15.95 -6.66
N SER A 93 -5.83 -15.33 -5.78
CA SER A 93 -6.19 -15.87 -4.46
C SER A 93 -4.96 -16.29 -3.65
N ARG A 94 -3.88 -15.52 -3.75
CA ARG A 94 -2.63 -15.79 -3.04
C ARG A 94 -2.51 -14.86 -1.85
N ARG A 95 -2.23 -15.46 -0.70
CA ARG A 95 -1.88 -14.74 0.52
C ARG A 95 -0.72 -15.45 1.18
N ARG A 96 0.46 -14.83 1.12
CA ARG A 96 1.66 -15.32 1.78
C ARG A 96 2.05 -14.39 2.91
N GLN A 97 2.43 -14.98 4.02
CA GLN A 97 2.94 -14.25 5.17
C GLN A 97 4.20 -14.97 5.65
N PHE A 98 5.32 -14.24 5.67
CA PHE A 98 6.66 -14.78 5.99
C PHE A 98 6.97 -16.08 5.21
N GLY A 99 6.71 -16.07 3.89
CA GLY A 99 6.94 -17.20 2.99
C GLY A 99 5.90 -18.33 3.04
N VAL A 100 4.96 -18.33 4.00
CA VAL A 100 3.91 -19.36 4.09
C VAL A 100 2.67 -18.94 3.32
N ASP A 101 2.25 -19.74 2.35
CA ASP A 101 0.98 -19.52 1.63
C ASP A 101 -0.19 -20.14 2.39
N GLU A 102 -1.03 -19.26 2.92
CA GLU A 102 -2.14 -19.64 3.79
C GLU A 102 -3.36 -20.14 3.01
N LEU A 103 -3.42 -19.88 1.70
CA LEU A 103 -4.58 -20.19 0.86
C LEU A 103 -4.35 -21.38 -0.06
N THR A 104 -3.16 -22.00 -0.04
CA THR A 104 -2.84 -23.19 -0.87
C THR A 104 -3.89 -24.29 -0.75
N LYS A 105 -4.27 -24.65 0.48
CA LYS A 105 -5.29 -25.71 0.69
C LYS A 105 -6.63 -25.35 0.05
N ALA A 106 -7.06 -24.09 0.19
CA ALA A 106 -8.32 -23.64 -0.40
C ALA A 106 -8.26 -23.65 -1.93
N ARG A 107 -7.15 -23.19 -2.52
CA ARG A 107 -6.97 -23.20 -3.97
C ARG A 107 -6.99 -24.61 -4.57
N VAL A 108 -6.33 -25.56 -3.93
CA VAL A 108 -6.37 -26.99 -4.32
C VAL A 108 -7.80 -27.54 -4.24
N LEU A 109 -8.54 -27.25 -3.16
CA LEU A 109 -9.94 -27.68 -3.01
C LEU A 109 -10.88 -27.05 -4.06
N LEU A 110 -10.55 -25.85 -4.53
CA LEU A 110 -11.31 -25.14 -5.56
C LEU A 110 -10.86 -25.49 -6.99
N GLY A 111 -9.81 -26.30 -7.17
CA GLY A 111 -9.30 -26.72 -8.49
C GLY A 111 -8.66 -25.61 -9.31
N ILE A 112 -8.16 -24.56 -8.65
CA ILE A 112 -7.47 -23.41 -9.29
C ILE A 112 -5.94 -23.48 -9.17
N GLU A 113 -5.42 -24.61 -8.66
CA GLU A 113 -4.01 -24.97 -8.55
C GLU A 113 -3.84 -26.49 -8.73
#